data_AF-A0A943TY81-F1
#
_entry.id   AF-A0A943TY81-F1
#
_cell.length_a   1.000
_cell.length_b   1.000
_cell.length_c   1.000
_cell.angle_alpha   90.00
_cell.angle_beta   90.00
_cell.angle_gamma   90.00
#
_symmetry.space_group_name_H-M   'P 1'
#
loop_
_entity.id
_entity.type
_entity.pdbx_description
1 polymer ?
#
loop_
_entity_poly.entity_id
_entity_poly.type
_entity_poly.pdbx_seq_one_letter_code
_entity_poly.pdbx_strand_id
1 'polypeptide(L)'
;MSKLHKKMVALGNLSEHSYDSIVAACGEPKEKKSCTFSDIGEGFRATWSDGIFILTLNFNSEGNYCGIYHHRNWQPYIITAIVSVVIIAGALIVGAYMRSINQPAPSEPPAIEETALEYGPEYQEVSL
;
A
#
# COMPACT_ATOMS: atom_id res chain seq x y z
N MET A 1 23.41 15.17 -2.71
CA MET A 1 23.01 15.35 -4.14
C MET A 1 24.05 14.68 -5.02
N SER A 2 23.67 13.71 -5.83
CA SER A 2 24.62 12.89 -6.60
C SER A 2 25.25 13.66 -7.77
N LYS A 3 26.38 13.17 -8.32
CA LYS A 3 27.08 13.85 -9.44
C LYS A 3 26.20 13.91 -10.69
N LEU A 4 25.45 12.84 -10.97
CA LEU A 4 24.50 12.80 -12.08
C LEU A 4 23.36 13.81 -11.86
N HIS A 5 22.79 13.84 -10.65
CA HIS A 5 21.72 14.78 -10.32
C HIS A 5 22.18 16.24 -10.50
N LYS A 6 23.40 16.60 -10.04
CA LYS A 6 23.94 17.95 -10.26
C LYS A 6 24.09 18.31 -11.74
N LYS A 7 24.54 17.36 -12.57
CA LYS A 7 24.68 17.57 -14.03
C LYS A 7 23.32 17.76 -14.71
N MET A 8 22.33 16.94 -14.34
CA MET A 8 20.97 17.03 -14.87
C MET A 8 20.29 18.34 -14.46
N VAL A 9 20.52 18.83 -13.25
CA VAL A 9 20.04 20.15 -12.81
C VAL A 9 20.75 21.28 -13.55
N ALA A 10 22.05 21.14 -13.84
CA ALA A 10 22.82 22.14 -14.57
C ALA A 10 22.39 22.29 -16.04
N LEU A 11 21.81 21.24 -16.64
CA LEU A 11 21.17 21.32 -17.95
C LEU A 11 19.91 22.19 -17.94
N GLY A 12 19.32 22.46 -16.76
CA GLY A 12 18.14 23.32 -16.66
C GLY A 12 16.93 22.74 -17.41
N ASN A 13 16.47 23.45 -18.43
CA ASN A 13 15.29 23.06 -19.18
C ASN A 13 15.59 21.93 -20.18
N LEU A 14 15.30 20.69 -19.79
CA LEU A 14 15.57 19.51 -20.60
C LEU A 14 14.89 19.51 -21.99
N SER A 15 13.83 20.30 -22.21
CA SER A 15 13.20 20.40 -23.54
C SER A 15 14.04 21.10 -24.59
N GLU A 16 15.07 21.84 -24.18
CA GLU A 16 16.01 22.53 -25.07
C GLU A 16 17.20 21.64 -25.46
N HIS A 17 17.27 20.42 -24.93
CA HIS A 17 18.37 19.51 -25.14
C HIS A 17 17.94 18.27 -25.93
N SER A 18 18.71 17.95 -26.97
CA SER A 18 18.64 16.66 -27.66
C SER A 18 19.29 15.55 -26.84
N TYR A 19 19.02 14.30 -27.22
CA TYR A 19 19.68 13.13 -26.65
C TYR A 19 21.21 13.30 -26.60
N ASP A 20 21.82 13.69 -27.71
CA ASP A 20 23.28 13.84 -27.82
C ASP A 20 23.81 14.94 -26.88
N SER A 21 23.06 16.04 -26.71
CA SER A 21 23.42 17.10 -25.76
C SER A 21 23.42 16.60 -24.32
N ILE A 22 22.41 15.80 -23.95
CA ILE A 22 22.31 15.20 -22.62
C ILE A 22 23.42 14.17 -22.41
N VAL A 23 23.74 13.35 -23.41
CA VAL A 23 24.86 12.40 -23.36
C VAL A 23 26.19 13.11 -23.21
N ALA A 24 26.42 14.21 -23.93
CA ALA A 24 27.66 14.99 -23.80
C ALA A 24 27.85 15.54 -22.37
N ALA A 25 26.77 15.96 -21.71
CA ALA A 25 26.83 16.48 -20.35
C ALA A 25 26.90 15.37 -19.28
N CYS A 26 26.09 14.33 -19.43
CA CYS A 26 25.82 13.33 -18.39
C CYS A 26 26.55 12.00 -18.58
N GLY A 27 27.08 11.74 -19.78
CA GLY A 27 27.60 10.44 -20.21
C GLY A 27 26.51 9.57 -20.83
N GLU A 28 26.91 8.40 -21.34
CA GLU A 28 25.97 7.42 -21.91
C GLU A 28 24.93 6.96 -20.86
N PRO A 29 23.67 6.75 -21.26
CA PRO A 29 22.68 6.16 -20.37
C PRO A 29 23.06 4.72 -20.04
N LYS A 30 22.66 4.24 -18.86
CA LYS A 30 22.83 2.84 -18.49
C LYS A 30 21.97 1.89 -19.32
N GLU A 31 20.83 2.38 -19.80
CA GLU A 31 19.91 1.61 -20.63
C GLU A 31 19.31 2.52 -21.70
N LYS A 32 19.21 2.01 -22.92
CA LYS A 32 18.47 2.61 -24.03
C LYS A 32 17.54 1.56 -24.63
N LYS A 33 16.25 1.85 -24.70
CA LYS A 33 15.22 0.91 -25.15
C LYS A 33 14.29 1.56 -26.17
N SER A 34 14.19 1.00 -27.36
CA SER A 34 13.21 1.43 -28.36
C SER A 34 11.79 1.25 -27.84
N CYS A 35 10.93 2.23 -28.08
CA CYS A 35 9.55 2.28 -27.61
C CYS A 35 8.67 2.96 -28.64
N THR A 36 7.44 2.49 -28.79
CA THR A 36 6.39 3.24 -29.50
C THR A 36 5.51 3.92 -28.45
N PHE A 37 5.46 5.25 -28.51
CA PHE A 37 4.62 6.07 -27.66
C PHE A 37 3.30 6.38 -28.36
N SER A 38 2.20 6.43 -27.61
CA SER A 38 0.86 6.67 -28.15
C SER A 38 0.69 8.06 -28.75
N ASP A 39 1.44 9.04 -28.25
CA ASP A 39 1.37 10.47 -28.54
C ASP A 39 2.51 10.96 -29.45
N ILE A 40 3.69 10.34 -29.35
CA ILE A 40 4.90 10.74 -30.10
C ILE A 40 5.17 9.81 -31.30
N GLY A 41 4.66 8.57 -31.29
CA GLY A 41 5.00 7.54 -32.27
C GLY A 41 6.30 6.80 -31.92
N GLU A 42 7.09 6.42 -32.92
CA GLU A 42 8.35 5.69 -32.70
C GLU A 42 9.41 6.56 -32.02
N GLY A 43 10.10 5.97 -31.05
CA GLY A 43 11.18 6.62 -30.33
C GLY A 43 11.91 5.66 -29.41
N PHE A 44 12.51 6.21 -28.35
CA PHE A 44 13.23 5.41 -27.37
C PHE A 44 13.21 6.04 -25.98
N ARG A 45 13.42 5.19 -24.98
CA ARG A 45 13.69 5.59 -23.59
C ARG A 45 15.16 5.45 -23.30
N ALA A 46 15.72 6.42 -22.58
CA ALA A 46 17.08 6.32 -22.06
C ALA A 46 17.08 6.57 -20.55
N THR A 47 17.76 5.71 -19.81
CA THR A 47 17.84 5.75 -18.33
C THR A 47 19.25 6.07 -17.89
N TRP A 48 19.42 7.18 -17.18
CA TRP A 48 20.65 7.50 -16.45
C TRP A 48 20.49 7.12 -14.99
N SER A 49 21.48 6.45 -14.43
CA SER A 49 21.48 6.12 -13.01
C SER A 49 22.89 6.04 -12.44
N ASP A 50 23.08 6.58 -11.23
CA ASP A 50 24.31 6.42 -10.45
C ASP A 50 24.10 5.56 -9.19
N GLY A 51 22.98 4.85 -9.12
CA GLY A 51 22.60 3.98 -7.99
C GLY A 51 21.82 4.70 -6.89
N ILE A 52 21.90 6.03 -6.81
CA ILE A 52 21.13 6.85 -5.85
C ILE A 52 20.08 7.66 -6.59
N PHE A 53 20.44 8.25 -7.73
CA PHE A 53 19.55 8.98 -8.61
C PHE A 53 19.29 8.16 -9.87
N ILE A 54 18.03 8.09 -10.28
CA ILE A 54 17.58 7.42 -11.50
C ILE A 54 16.67 8.39 -12.24
N LEU A 55 16.96 8.64 -13.51
CA LEU A 55 16.14 9.45 -14.39
C LEU A 55 16.00 8.74 -15.73
N THR A 56 14.75 8.52 -16.14
CA THR A 56 14.42 7.96 -17.45
C THR A 56 13.71 9.01 -18.27
N LEU A 57 14.24 9.29 -19.46
CA LEU A 57 13.72 10.28 -20.40
C LEU A 57 13.22 9.60 -21.67
N ASN A 58 12.18 10.16 -22.28
CA ASN A 58 11.63 9.73 -23.55
C ASN A 58 12.16 10.64 -24.66
N PHE A 59 12.50 10.04 -25.80
CA PHE A 59 12.92 10.76 -27.00
C PHE A 59 12.16 10.22 -28.20
N ASN A 60 11.88 11.08 -29.18
CA ASN A 60 11.37 10.64 -30.48
C ASN A 60 12.49 9.97 -31.31
N SER A 61 12.16 9.47 -32.50
CA SER A 61 13.10 8.84 -33.43
C SER A 61 14.28 9.74 -33.84
N GLU A 62 14.09 11.06 -33.83
CA GLU A 62 15.12 12.06 -34.14
C GLU A 62 16.02 12.41 -32.95
N GLY A 63 15.70 11.89 -31.75
CA GLY A 63 16.46 12.18 -30.53
C GLY A 63 16.07 13.48 -29.83
N ASN A 64 14.93 14.07 -30.17
CA ASN A 64 14.38 15.24 -29.47
C ASN A 64 13.73 14.79 -28.16
N TYR A 65 13.91 15.58 -27.10
CA TYR A 65 13.30 15.31 -25.80
C TYR A 65 11.77 15.38 -25.88
N CYS A 66 11.10 14.35 -25.38
CA CYS A 66 9.63 14.25 -25.41
C CYS A 66 9.01 14.02 -24.03
N GLY A 67 9.78 14.19 -22.95
CA GLY A 67 9.27 14.14 -21.58
C GLY A 67 9.99 13.15 -20.67
N ILE A 68 9.68 13.25 -19.38
CA ILE A 68 10.21 12.34 -18.35
C ILE A 68 9.31 11.12 -18.26
N TYR A 69 9.89 9.93 -18.34
CA TYR A 69 9.16 8.72 -17.99
C TYR A 69 8.92 8.69 -16.49
N HIS A 70 7.68 8.96 -16.09
CA HIS A 70 7.23 8.70 -14.74
C HIS A 70 6.92 7.22 -14.62
N HIS A 71 7.92 6.44 -14.19
CA HIS A 71 7.65 5.14 -13.59
C HIS A 71 6.74 5.40 -12.37
N ARG A 72 5.45 5.09 -12.51
CA ARG A 72 4.53 5.07 -11.37
C ARG A 72 5.00 3.98 -10.43
N ASN A 73 5.70 4.35 -9.37
CA ASN A 73 6.25 3.39 -8.43
C ASN A 73 5.12 2.81 -7.56
N TRP A 74 4.54 1.70 -8.02
CA TRP A 74 3.46 1.00 -7.32
C TRP A 74 3.96 0.18 -6.13
N GLN A 75 5.27 -0.07 -6.02
CA GLN A 75 5.86 -0.86 -4.93
C GLN A 75 5.47 -0.37 -3.52
N PRO A 76 5.56 0.93 -3.17
CA PRO A 76 5.15 1.40 -1.85
C PRO A 76 3.68 1.07 -1.55
N TYR A 77 2.77 1.26 -2.53
CA TYR A 77 1.35 0.96 -2.35
C TYR A 77 1.09 -0.55 -2.16
N ILE A 78 1.82 -1.40 -2.89
CA ILE A 78 1.73 -2.85 -2.74
C ILE A 78 2.20 -3.27 -1.34
N ILE A 79 3.32 -2.73 -0.86
CA ILE A 79 3.84 -3.01 0.48
C ILE A 79 2.87 -2.54 1.57
N THR A 80 2.33 -1.32 1.44
CA THR A 80 1.34 -0.78 2.39
C THR A 80 0.08 -1.65 2.43
N ALA A 81 -0.40 -2.11 1.27
CA ALA A 81 -1.55 -3.01 1.21
C ALA A 81 -1.27 -4.33 1.94
N ILE A 82 -0.12 -4.97 1.70
CA ILE A 82 0.26 -6.22 2.38
C ILE A 82 0.34 -6.03 3.90
N VAL A 83 1.03 -4.98 4.36
CA VAL A 83 1.17 -4.70 5.80
C VAL A 83 -0.18 -4.45 6.45
N SER A 84 -1.07 -3.69 5.78
CA SER A 84 -2.41 -3.43 6.32
C SER A 84 -3.24 -4.70 6.48
N VAL A 85 -3.17 -5.63 5.53
CA VAL A 85 -3.88 -6.92 5.62
C VAL A 85 -3.34 -7.76 6.78
N VAL A 86 -2.03 -7.81 6.98
CA VAL A 86 -1.40 -8.55 8.07
C VAL A 86 -1.81 -7.98 9.43
N ILE A 87 -1.83 -6.66 9.59
CA ILE A 87 -2.25 -6.00 10.83
C ILE A 87 -3.72 -6.30 11.13
N ILE A 88 -4.60 -6.17 10.13
CA ILE A 88 -6.04 -6.44 10.31
C ILE A 88 -6.27 -7.91 10.67
N ALA A 89 -5.63 -8.84 9.97
CA ALA A 89 -5.74 -10.27 10.27
C ALA A 89 -5.22 -10.59 11.67
N GLY A 90 -4.08 -10.03 12.07
CA GLY A 90 -3.54 -10.17 13.43
C GLY A 90 -4.50 -9.65 14.49
N ALA A 91 -5.09 -8.47 14.28
CA ALA A 91 -6.07 -7.90 15.20
C ALA A 91 -7.33 -8.76 15.34
N LEU A 92 -7.83 -9.35 14.25
CA LEU A 92 -8.98 -10.24 14.27
C LEU A 92 -8.67 -11.56 15.00
N ILE A 93 -7.50 -12.15 14.77
CA ILE A 93 -7.07 -13.39 15.44
C ILE A 93 -6.90 -13.16 16.95
N VAL A 94 -6.18 -12.09 17.33
CA VAL A 94 -6.00 -11.74 18.75
C VAL A 94 -7.33 -11.40 19.39
N GLY A 95 -8.21 -10.66 18.70
CA GLY A 95 -9.55 -10.36 19.18
C GLY A 95 -10.41 -11.61 19.40
N ALA A 96 -10.37 -12.58 18.47
CA ALA A 96 -11.06 -13.85 18.61
C ALA A 96 -10.51 -14.68 19.78
N TYR A 97 -9.20 -14.73 19.94
CA TYR A 97 -8.54 -15.42 21.06
C TYR A 97 -8.89 -14.79 22.42
N MET A 98 -8.83 -13.47 22.52
CA MET A 98 -9.23 -12.74 23.73
C MET A 98 -10.72 -12.93 24.03
N ARG A 99 -11.57 -13.13 23.02
CA ARG A 99 -12.99 -13.44 23.20
C ARG A 99 -13.19 -14.87 23.69
N SER A 100 -12.42 -15.85 23.21
CA SER A 100 -12.54 -17.25 23.65
C SER A 100 -12.09 -17.46 25.09
N ILE A 101 -11.04 -16.78 25.54
CA ILE A 101 -10.56 -16.90 26.94
C ILE A 101 -11.47 -16.20 27.95
N ASN A 102 -12.25 -15.21 27.51
CA ASN A 102 -13.17 -14.45 28.36
C ASN A 102 -14.62 -14.94 28.24
N GLN A 103 -14.86 -16.11 27.65
CA GLN A 103 -16.17 -16.74 27.73
C GLN A 103 -16.40 -17.20 29.18
N PRO A 104 -17.44 -16.70 29.87
CA PRO A 104 -17.82 -17.27 31.15
C PRO A 104 -18.19 -18.73 30.94
N ALA A 105 -17.76 -19.61 31.86
CA ALA A 105 -18.17 -21.00 31.85
C ALA A 105 -19.70 -21.08 31.75
N PRO A 106 -20.28 -22.03 30.99
CA PRO A 106 -21.72 -22.22 30.99
C PRO A 106 -22.14 -22.49 32.44
N SER A 107 -22.84 -21.53 33.04
CA SER A 107 -23.41 -21.68 34.37
C SER A 107 -24.35 -22.88 34.34
N GLU A 108 -24.11 -23.86 35.20
CA GLU A 108 -25.04 -24.97 35.40
C GLU A 108 -26.47 -24.43 35.58
N PRO A 109 -27.49 -25.10 35.05
CA PRO A 109 -28.87 -24.69 35.30
C PRO A 109 -29.08 -24.63 36.81
N PRO A 110 -29.73 -23.59 37.36
CA PRO A 110 -29.90 -23.48 38.79
C PRO A 110 -30.61 -24.73 39.31
N ALA A 111 -30.05 -25.35 40.36
CA ALA A 111 -30.70 -26.44 41.05
C ALA A 111 -32.08 -25.95 41.53
N ILE A 112 -33.13 -26.68 41.13
CA ILE A 112 -34.48 -26.44 41.64
C ILE A 112 -34.45 -26.90 43.11
N GLU A 113 -34.25 -25.98 44.04
CA GLU A 113 -34.51 -26.24 45.45
C GLU A 113 -36.03 -26.27 45.64
N GLU A 114 -36.59 -27.47 45.80
CA GLU A 114 -37.96 -27.66 46.27
C GLU A 114 -38.06 -27.12 47.71
N THR A 115 -38.47 -25.86 47.83
CA THR A 115 -38.95 -25.33 49.10
C THR A 115 -40.35 -25.89 49.32
N ALA A 116 -40.43 -26.93 50.16
CA ALA A 116 -41.69 -27.42 50.69
C ALA A 116 -42.40 -26.26 51.42
N LEU A 117 -43.46 -25.74 50.81
CA LEU A 117 -44.37 -24.80 51.45
C LEU A 117 -45.09 -25.55 52.58
N GLU A 118 -44.65 -25.33 53.81
CA GLU A 118 -45.37 -25.74 55.01
C GLU A 118 -46.66 -24.90 55.11
N TYR A 119 -47.77 -25.48 54.66
CA TYR A 119 -49.10 -24.87 54.75
C TYR A 119 -49.58 -24.93 56.21
N GLY A 120 -49.52 -23.80 56.92
CA GLY A 120 -50.22 -23.60 58.18
C GLY A 120 -51.74 -23.38 57.96
N PRO A 121 -52.62 -23.76 58.90
CA PRO A 121 -54.05 -23.78 58.67
C PRO A 121 -54.68 -22.44 59.07
N GLU A 122 -54.83 -21.52 58.12
CA GLU A 122 -55.72 -20.37 58.34
C GLU A 122 -56.80 -20.33 57.27
N TYR A 123 -57.95 -20.86 57.67
CA TYR A 123 -59.22 -20.72 56.98
C TYR A 123 -59.66 -19.26 57.03
N GLN A 124 -59.95 -18.67 55.87
CA GLN A 124 -60.79 -17.47 55.80
C GLN A 124 -61.94 -17.75 54.84
N GLU A 125 -63.11 -18.07 55.41
CA GLU A 125 -64.35 -18.20 54.66
C GLU A 125 -64.79 -16.82 54.17
N VAL A 126 -65.05 -16.70 52.86
CA VAL A 126 -65.74 -15.56 52.27
C VAL A 126 -67.09 -16.05 51.77
N SER A 127 -68.15 -15.67 52.48
CA SER A 127 -69.55 -15.86 52.02
C SER A 127 -69.87 -14.84 50.92
N LEU A 128 -70.61 -15.31 49.90
CA LEU A 128 -71.11 -14.55 48.74
C LEU A 128 -71.96 -13.32 49.12
#